data_AF-A0A0R2HNJ7-F1
#
_entry.id   AF-A0A0R2HNJ7-F1
#
_cell.length_a   1.000
_cell.length_b   1.000
_cell.length_c   1.000
_cell.angle_alpha   90.00
_cell.angle_beta   90.00
_cell.angle_gamma   90.00
#
_symmetry.space_group_name_H-M   'P 1'
#
loop_
_entity.id
_entity.type
_entity.pdbx_description
1 polymer ?
#
loop_
_entity_poly.entity_id
_entity_poly.type
_entity_poly.pdbx_seq_one_letter_code
_entity_poly.pdbx_strand_id
1 'polypeptide(L)'
;MIKMKKLLLFFLSIILCTGCTKSSSDVNQKQLDRYNSVVKTLKKGHADTECPCDIKVKYYKLGNYYSYNVIIDNPKESMYNIQALSYSPEIKDEYHPSIGFFDSHPYHLVLNKIDKKQYFYKGIAISGRVYKKTSIRVFIRYYEDKDHKKMKTSYKEIVNEN
;
A
#
# COMPACT_ATOMS: atom_id res chain seq x y z
N MET A 1 -68.77 0.83 2.48
CA MET A 1 -68.18 -0.49 2.16
C MET A 1 -66.75 -0.26 1.70
N ILE A 2 -65.81 -0.79 2.49
CA ILE A 2 -64.35 -0.97 2.30
C ILE A 2 -63.47 0.29 2.13
N LYS A 3 -62.91 0.67 3.28
CA LYS A 3 -61.79 1.58 3.62
C LYS A 3 -60.60 1.59 2.63
N MET A 4 -60.44 2.66 1.85
CA MET A 4 -59.17 3.05 1.19
C MET A 4 -58.23 3.84 2.13
N LYS A 5 -57.95 3.31 3.33
CA LYS A 5 -56.98 3.92 4.27
C LYS A 5 -55.79 3.02 4.61
N LYS A 6 -55.67 1.86 3.95
CA LYS A 6 -54.61 0.89 4.20
C LYS A 6 -53.61 0.71 3.06
N LEU A 7 -53.78 1.42 1.93
CA LEU A 7 -52.90 1.25 0.76
C LEU A 7 -51.79 2.30 0.65
N LEU A 8 -51.87 3.41 1.38
CA LEU A 8 -50.84 4.46 1.34
C LEU A 8 -49.68 4.24 2.33
N LEU A 9 -49.87 3.38 3.34
CA LEU A 9 -48.85 3.11 4.36
C LEU A 9 -47.82 2.05 3.94
N PHE A 10 -48.11 1.30 2.86
CA PHE A 10 -47.26 0.19 2.41
C PHE A 10 -46.20 0.62 1.39
N PHE A 11 -46.33 1.80 0.79
CA PHE A 11 -45.35 2.33 -0.18
C PHE A 11 -44.23 3.17 0.47
N LEU A 12 -44.40 3.58 1.73
CA LEU A 12 -43.41 4.41 2.45
C LEU A 12 -42.35 3.57 3.19
N SER A 13 -42.57 2.27 3.36
CA SER A 13 -41.65 1.35 4.04
C SER A 13 -40.60 0.71 3.11
N ILE A 14 -40.74 0.84 1.79
CA ILE A 14 -39.82 0.20 0.82
C ILE A 14 -38.58 1.07 0.52
N ILE A 15 -38.60 2.36 0.88
CA ILE A 15 -37.52 3.32 0.53
C ILE A 15 -36.38 3.34 1.57
N LEU A 16 -36.54 2.68 2.73
CA LEU A 16 -35.54 2.75 3.82
C LEU A 16 -34.46 1.64 3.80
N CYS A 17 -34.42 0.78 2.77
CA CYS A 17 -33.49 -0.37 2.73
C CYS A 17 -32.39 -0.32 1.67
N THR A 18 -32.10 0.83 1.04
CA THR A 18 -30.87 0.99 0.21
C THR A 18 -29.65 1.28 1.08
N GLY A 19 -29.44 0.46 2.11
CA GLY A 19 -28.12 0.33 2.72
C GLY A 19 -27.23 -0.39 1.69
N CYS A 20 -26.51 0.38 0.86
CA CYS A 20 -25.45 -0.17 0.02
C CYS A 20 -24.41 -0.84 0.92
N THR A 21 -24.57 -2.13 1.15
CA THR A 21 -23.52 -2.98 1.71
C THR A 21 -22.49 -3.11 0.60
N LYS A 22 -21.38 -2.38 0.72
CA LYS A 22 -20.24 -2.56 -0.19
C LYS A 22 -19.83 -4.02 -0.07
N SER A 23 -19.91 -4.75 -1.18
CA SER A 23 -19.54 -6.16 -1.20
C SER A 23 -18.02 -6.28 -0.97
N SER A 24 -17.58 -7.39 -0.39
CA SER A 24 -16.14 -7.67 -0.21
C SER A 24 -15.40 -7.71 -1.55
N SER A 25 -16.08 -8.11 -2.63
CA SER A 25 -15.58 -8.02 -4.00
C SER A 25 -15.23 -6.59 -4.43
N ASP A 26 -16.04 -5.59 -4.05
CA ASP A 26 -15.80 -4.19 -4.43
C ASP A 26 -14.56 -3.60 -3.73
N VAL A 27 -14.28 -4.03 -2.49
CA VAL A 27 -13.11 -3.59 -1.71
C VAL A 27 -11.83 -4.17 -2.30
N ASN A 28 -11.83 -5.47 -2.60
CA ASN A 28 -10.69 -6.16 -3.20
C ASN A 28 -10.35 -5.58 -4.58
N GLN A 29 -11.37 -5.29 -5.40
CA GLN A 29 -11.15 -4.68 -6.71
C GLN A 29 -10.50 -3.30 -6.60
N LYS A 30 -10.95 -2.46 -5.66
CA LYS A 30 -10.35 -1.13 -5.44
C LYS A 30 -8.89 -1.20 -4.99
N GLN A 31 -8.55 -2.17 -4.13
CA GLN A 31 -7.15 -2.38 -3.71
C GLN A 31 -6.28 -2.80 -4.90
N LEU A 32 -6.79 -3.72 -5.73
CA LEU A 32 -6.10 -4.18 -6.94
C LEU A 32 -5.91 -3.06 -7.97
N ASP A 33 -6.95 -2.27 -8.24
CA ASP A 33 -6.89 -1.13 -9.16
C ASP A 33 -5.85 -0.12 -8.71
N ARG A 34 -5.79 0.13 -7.40
CA ARG A 34 -4.82 1.04 -6.81
C ARG A 34 -3.39 0.51 -6.90
N TYR A 35 -3.17 -0.76 -6.60
CA TYR A 35 -1.89 -1.44 -6.79
C TYR A 35 -1.43 -1.32 -8.25
N ASN A 36 -2.30 -1.66 -9.20
CA ASN A 36 -2.01 -1.61 -10.65
C ASN A 36 -1.69 -0.18 -11.13
N SER A 37 -2.38 0.82 -10.60
CA SER A 37 -2.10 2.23 -10.89
C SER A 37 -0.71 2.65 -10.44
N VAL A 38 -0.28 2.21 -9.25
CA VAL A 38 1.08 2.46 -8.75
C VAL A 38 2.12 1.75 -9.60
N VAL A 39 1.92 0.47 -9.93
CA VAL A 39 2.83 -0.28 -10.82
C VAL A 39 2.97 0.41 -12.17
N LYS A 40 1.86 0.87 -12.77
CA LYS A 40 1.88 1.60 -14.04
C LYS A 40 2.66 2.90 -13.96
N THR A 41 2.54 3.63 -12.84
CA THR A 41 3.30 4.86 -12.58
C THR A 41 4.80 4.55 -12.48
N LEU A 42 5.19 3.60 -11.64
CA LEU A 42 6.60 3.22 -11.49
C LEU A 42 7.22 2.68 -12.79
N LYS A 43 6.44 1.94 -13.59
CA LYS A 43 6.89 1.44 -14.90
C LYS A 43 7.22 2.57 -15.87
N LYS A 44 6.40 3.62 -15.93
CA LYS A 44 6.63 4.79 -16.79
C LYS A 44 7.85 5.61 -16.38
N GLY A 45 8.25 5.50 -15.11
CA GLY A 45 9.27 6.36 -14.51
C GLY A 45 8.64 7.60 -13.87
N HIS A 46 9.33 8.14 -12.87
CA HIS A 46 8.87 9.26 -12.06
C HIS A 46 10.07 10.14 -11.67
N ALA A 47 9.80 11.40 -11.32
CA ALA A 47 10.79 12.21 -10.64
C ALA A 47 10.88 11.78 -9.18
N ASP A 48 12.10 11.64 -8.66
CA ASP A 48 12.32 11.36 -7.26
C ASP A 48 11.74 12.46 -6.39
N THR A 49 11.00 12.07 -5.36
CA THR A 49 10.46 12.99 -4.35
C THR A 49 11.11 12.70 -3.01
N GLU A 50 11.01 13.65 -2.07
CA GLU A 50 11.57 13.46 -0.74
C GLU A 50 10.84 12.33 0.01
N CYS A 51 11.59 11.48 0.71
CA CYS A 51 11.05 10.62 1.77
C CYS A 51 11.71 11.05 3.08
N PRO A 52 10.94 11.35 4.14
CA PRO A 52 11.50 11.56 5.48
C PRO A 52 11.81 10.21 6.13
N CYS A 53 12.57 9.36 5.43
CA CYS A 53 12.91 7.99 5.80
C CYS A 53 14.19 7.56 5.07
N ASP A 54 14.90 6.58 5.63
CA ASP A 54 15.99 5.92 4.91
C ASP A 54 15.41 4.78 4.07
N ILE A 55 15.88 4.66 2.82
CA ILE A 55 15.52 3.56 1.92
C ILE A 55 16.80 2.91 1.42
N LYS A 56 16.94 1.59 1.64
CA LYS A 56 18.11 0.82 1.23
C LYS A 56 17.68 -0.41 0.45
N VAL A 57 18.42 -0.75 -0.60
CA VAL A 57 18.22 -1.99 -1.37
C VAL A 57 19.40 -2.91 -1.13
N LYS A 58 19.13 -4.17 -0.77
CA LYS A 58 20.17 -5.20 -0.61
C LYS A 58 19.85 -6.39 -1.48
N TYR A 59 20.78 -6.78 -2.34
CA TYR A 59 20.67 -7.95 -3.20
C TYR A 59 21.39 -9.16 -2.60
N TYR A 60 20.82 -10.35 -2.78
CA TYR A 60 21.41 -11.63 -2.43
C TYR A 60 21.33 -12.57 -3.63
N LYS A 61 22.44 -13.23 -3.98
CA LYS A 61 22.47 -14.20 -5.08
C LYS A 61 21.75 -15.48 -4.67
N LEU A 62 20.85 -15.97 -5.52
CA LEU A 62 20.09 -17.21 -5.35
C LEU A 62 20.15 -18.04 -6.63
N GLY A 63 21.23 -18.80 -6.79
CA GLY A 63 21.49 -19.56 -8.02
C GLY A 63 21.59 -18.64 -9.23
N ASN A 64 20.63 -18.79 -10.16
CA ASN A 64 20.57 -18.06 -11.44
C ASN A 64 19.79 -16.73 -11.37
N TYR A 65 19.26 -16.38 -10.21
CA TYR A 65 18.54 -15.12 -9.99
C TYR A 65 19.01 -14.46 -8.69
N TYR A 66 18.43 -13.32 -8.35
CA TYR A 66 18.72 -12.59 -7.12
C TYR A 66 17.43 -12.40 -6.33
N SER A 67 17.50 -12.51 -5.00
CA SER A 67 16.52 -11.84 -4.14
C SER A 67 17.01 -10.44 -3.80
N TYR A 68 16.09 -9.55 -3.52
CA TYR A 68 16.40 -8.23 -2.98
C TYR A 68 15.46 -7.88 -1.84
N ASN A 69 15.96 -7.09 -0.89
CA ASN A 69 15.17 -6.47 0.15
C ASN A 69 15.23 -4.95 -0.03
N VAL A 70 14.06 -4.31 -0.12
CA VAL A 70 13.91 -2.87 0.12
C VAL A 70 13.64 -2.68 1.60
N ILE A 71 14.53 -1.99 2.29
CA ILE A 71 14.43 -1.69 3.72
C ILE A 71 14.05 -0.23 3.84
N ILE A 72 12.93 0.06 4.49
CA ILE A 72 12.45 1.40 4.81
C ILE A 72 12.51 1.54 6.33
N ASP A 73 13.41 2.38 6.83
CA ASP A 73 13.65 2.56 8.26
C ASP A 73 14.02 4.02 8.60
N ASN A 74 14.39 4.25 9.86
CA ASN A 74 14.86 5.56 10.35
C ASN A 74 13.95 6.75 9.97
N PRO A 75 12.63 6.66 10.25
CA PRO A 75 11.70 7.75 9.92
C PRO A 75 12.14 9.05 10.60
N LYS A 76 12.00 10.18 9.90
CA LYS A 76 12.23 11.54 10.42
C LYS A 76 10.96 12.23 10.90
N GLU A 77 9.80 11.68 10.53
CA GLU A 77 8.49 12.04 11.02
C GLU A 77 7.65 10.78 11.25
N SER A 78 6.50 10.89 11.93
CA SER A 78 5.64 9.73 12.14
C SER A 78 4.90 9.36 10.86
N MET A 79 5.03 8.10 10.45
CA MET A 79 4.41 7.56 9.24
C MET A 79 3.36 6.52 9.63
N TYR A 80 2.08 6.85 9.48
CA TYR A 80 0.98 5.96 9.83
C TYR A 80 0.40 5.25 8.60
N ASN A 81 0.04 3.98 8.76
CA ASN A 81 -0.66 3.17 7.75
C ASN A 81 0.05 3.21 6.40
N ILE A 82 1.31 2.80 6.43
CA ILE A 82 2.22 2.81 5.30
C ILE A 82 1.77 1.78 4.28
N GLN A 83 1.78 2.21 3.02
CA GLN A 83 1.68 1.36 1.85
C GLN A 83 2.93 1.59 1.02
N ALA A 84 3.62 0.52 0.67
CA ALA A 84 4.82 0.63 -0.13
C ALA A 84 4.89 -0.48 -1.18
N LEU A 85 5.53 -0.20 -2.31
CA LEU A 85 5.65 -1.10 -3.44
C LEU A 85 7.01 -0.91 -4.09
N SER A 86 7.68 -2.01 -4.41
CA SER A 86 8.96 -2.00 -5.13
C SER A 86 8.80 -2.55 -6.54
N TYR A 87 9.25 -1.80 -7.53
CA TYR A 87 9.20 -2.13 -8.94
C TYR A 87 10.60 -2.39 -9.49
N SER A 88 10.70 -3.46 -10.28
CA SER A 88 11.85 -3.75 -11.13
C SER A 88 11.33 -4.24 -12.49
N PRO A 89 11.95 -3.82 -13.61
CA PRO A 89 11.68 -4.40 -14.92
C PRO A 89 12.16 -5.87 -15.03
N GLU A 90 13.08 -6.28 -14.16
CA GLU A 90 13.68 -7.63 -14.15
C GLU A 90 12.95 -8.59 -13.18
N ILE A 91 11.74 -8.22 -12.72
CA ILE A 91 10.97 -9.02 -11.76
C ILE A 91 10.79 -10.45 -12.26
N LYS A 92 11.09 -11.42 -11.38
CA LYS A 92 10.88 -12.84 -11.66
C LYS A 92 9.44 -13.27 -11.38
N ASP A 93 8.82 -12.64 -10.39
CA ASP A 93 7.50 -12.97 -9.88
C ASP A 93 6.40 -12.24 -10.66
N GLU A 94 5.20 -12.82 -10.66
CA GLU A 94 4.03 -12.25 -11.37
C GLU A 94 3.65 -10.86 -10.82
N TYR A 95 3.79 -10.68 -9.51
CA TYR A 95 3.49 -9.43 -8.83
C TYR A 95 4.75 -8.78 -8.29
N HIS A 96 4.78 -7.45 -8.40
CA HIS A 96 5.75 -6.61 -7.72
C HIS A 96 5.52 -6.65 -6.20
N PRO A 97 6.58 -6.81 -5.41
CA PRO A 97 6.45 -6.85 -3.96
C PRO A 97 5.83 -5.58 -3.39
N SER A 98 4.90 -5.74 -2.45
CA SER A 98 4.23 -4.63 -1.78
C SER A 98 3.89 -4.97 -0.34
N ILE A 99 3.56 -3.93 0.43
CA ILE A 99 3.09 -4.03 1.81
C ILE A 99 1.98 -3.01 2.04
N GLY A 100 0.99 -3.35 2.86
CA GLY A 100 -0.14 -2.48 3.22
C GLY A 100 -1.22 -2.31 2.14
N PHE A 101 -1.07 -2.88 0.94
CA PHE A 101 -2.11 -2.84 -0.10
C PHE A 101 -3.22 -3.85 0.16
N PHE A 102 -2.83 -5.08 0.51
CA PHE A 102 -3.73 -6.23 0.67
C PHE A 102 -3.69 -6.81 2.09
N ASP A 103 -2.93 -6.19 2.99
CA ASP A 103 -2.73 -6.67 4.35
C ASP A 103 -3.93 -6.29 5.23
N SER A 104 -4.31 -7.19 6.14
CA SER A 104 -5.42 -6.97 7.07
C SER A 104 -5.10 -5.98 8.20
N HIS A 105 -3.81 -5.70 8.42
CA HIS A 105 -3.32 -4.82 9.47
C HIS A 105 -2.44 -3.71 8.90
N PRO A 106 -2.45 -2.51 9.49
CA PRO A 106 -1.62 -1.40 9.04
C PRO A 106 -0.16 -1.60 9.46
N TYR A 107 0.73 -0.84 8.84
CA TYR A 107 2.13 -0.71 9.25
C TYR A 107 2.41 0.73 9.64
N HIS A 108 2.99 0.94 10.82
CA HIS A 108 3.37 2.25 11.30
C HIS A 108 4.87 2.31 11.56
N LEU A 109 5.51 3.39 11.12
CA LEU A 109 6.87 3.77 11.52
C LEU A 109 6.76 5.10 12.27
N VAL A 110 6.73 5.02 13.60
CA VAL A 110 6.56 6.18 14.48
C VAL A 110 7.86 6.45 15.23
N LEU A 111 8.23 7.73 15.30
CA LEU A 111 9.44 8.16 16.00
C LEU A 111 9.49 7.59 17.42
N ASN A 112 10.61 6.94 17.74
CA ASN A 112 10.90 6.40 19.08
C ASN A 112 9.83 5.45 19.65
N LYS A 113 8.97 4.86 18.80
CA LYS A 113 7.93 3.92 19.24
C LYS A 113 8.06 2.58 18.53
N ILE A 114 8.23 1.53 19.33
CA ILE A 114 8.20 0.14 18.86
C ILE A 114 7.20 -0.61 19.73
N ASP A 115 6.10 -1.03 19.14
CA ASP A 115 5.07 -1.85 19.77
C ASP A 115 4.38 -2.68 18.69
N LYS A 116 4.88 -3.90 18.51
CA LYS A 116 4.39 -4.83 17.49
C LYS A 116 2.94 -5.24 17.72
N LYS A 117 2.45 -5.25 18.98
CA LYS A 117 1.05 -5.59 19.28
C LYS A 117 0.09 -4.52 18.74
N GLN A 118 0.58 -3.30 18.61
CA GLN A 118 -0.15 -2.18 18.01
C GLN A 118 0.40 -1.80 16.61
N TYR A 119 1.15 -2.70 15.96
CA TYR A 119 1.68 -2.51 14.60
C TYR A 119 2.65 -1.32 14.41
N PHE A 120 3.33 -0.90 15.49
CA PHE A 120 4.43 0.08 15.44
C PHE A 120 5.77 -0.65 15.30
N TYR A 121 6.43 -0.46 14.15
CA TYR A 121 7.67 -1.12 13.79
C TYR A 121 8.85 -0.13 13.77
N LYS A 122 10.07 -0.65 13.93
CA LYS A 122 11.31 0.13 13.77
C LYS A 122 11.65 0.40 12.29
N GLY A 123 11.23 -0.51 11.43
CA GLY A 123 11.46 -0.50 9.99
C GLY A 123 10.60 -1.59 9.34
N ILE A 124 10.38 -1.46 8.03
CA ILE A 124 9.69 -2.45 7.21
C ILE A 124 10.63 -2.93 6.11
N ALA A 125 10.49 -4.19 5.73
CA ALA A 125 11.25 -4.78 4.63
C ALA A 125 10.29 -5.40 3.63
N ILE A 126 10.51 -5.10 2.34
CA ILE A 126 9.76 -5.68 1.23
C ILE A 126 10.75 -6.50 0.40
N SER A 127 10.42 -7.76 0.15
CA SER A 127 11.33 -8.70 -0.51
C SER A 127 10.82 -9.10 -1.88
N GLY A 128 11.69 -9.12 -2.88
CA GLY A 128 11.36 -9.57 -4.24
C GLY A 128 12.47 -10.40 -4.87
N ARG A 129 12.18 -10.94 -6.05
CA ARG A 129 13.15 -11.70 -6.85
C ARG A 129 13.27 -11.10 -8.25
N VAL A 130 14.49 -11.03 -8.76
CA VAL A 130 14.79 -10.52 -10.10
C VAL A 130 15.77 -11.42 -10.83
N TYR A 131 15.68 -11.48 -12.15
CA TYR A 131 16.66 -12.19 -12.98
C TYR A 131 18.02 -11.50 -12.98
N LYS A 132 18.05 -10.17 -12.99
CA LYS A 132 19.27 -9.35 -12.99
C LYS A 132 19.19 -8.23 -11.96
N LYS A 133 20.32 -7.90 -11.33
CA LYS A 133 20.41 -6.71 -10.48
C LYS A 133 20.19 -5.45 -11.34
N THR A 134 19.35 -4.54 -10.86
CA THR A 134 19.06 -3.27 -11.51
C THR A 134 18.66 -2.23 -10.45
N SER A 135 18.38 -0.99 -10.85
CA SER A 135 17.77 -0.02 -9.94
C SER A 135 16.38 -0.52 -9.51
N ILE A 136 16.01 -0.26 -8.25
CA ILE A 136 14.68 -0.55 -7.73
C ILE A 136 13.93 0.75 -7.54
N ARG A 137 12.77 0.85 -8.19
CA ARG A 137 11.84 1.96 -8.02
C ARG A 137 10.92 1.68 -6.85
N VAL A 138 10.76 2.61 -5.93
CA VAL A 138 10.01 2.44 -4.68
C VAL A 138 8.94 3.51 -4.60
N PHE A 139 7.71 3.07 -4.36
CA PHE A 139 6.60 3.92 -3.95
C PHE A 139 6.38 3.77 -2.45
N ILE A 140 6.13 4.88 -1.76
CA ILE A 140 5.73 4.91 -0.35
C ILE A 140 4.58 5.90 -0.19
N ARG A 141 3.48 5.50 0.42
CA ARG A 141 2.40 6.39 0.86
C ARG A 141 2.09 6.14 2.32
N TYR A 142 1.84 7.20 3.06
CA TYR A 142 1.49 7.15 4.48
C TYR A 142 0.66 8.38 4.88
N TYR A 143 0.09 8.32 6.08
CA TYR A 143 -0.54 9.44 6.75
C TYR A 143 0.40 10.05 7.79
N GLU A 144 0.44 11.38 7.87
CA GLU A 144 1.27 12.10 8.86
C GLU A 144 0.71 11.98 10.29
N ASP A 145 -0.57 11.64 10.40
CA ASP A 145 -1.31 11.57 11.66
C ASP A 145 -2.20 10.31 11.73
N LYS A 146 -2.59 9.95 12.96
CA LYS A 146 -3.46 8.80 13.24
C LYS A 146 -4.91 9.00 12.78
N ASP A 147 -5.34 10.24 12.63
CA ASP A 147 -6.70 10.59 12.20
C ASP A 147 -6.83 10.52 10.67
N HIS A 148 -5.75 10.16 9.96
CA HIS A 148 -5.68 10.04 8.52
C HIS A 148 -6.04 11.34 7.78
N LYS A 149 -5.74 12.51 8.36
CA LYS A 149 -6.11 13.81 7.79
C LYS A 149 -5.22 14.21 6.63
N LYS A 150 -3.91 13.99 6.74
CA LYS A 150 -2.95 14.40 5.71
C LYS A 150 -2.11 13.22 5.23
N MET A 151 -2.02 13.10 3.91
CA MET A 151 -1.38 11.99 3.22
C MET A 151 -0.19 12.49 2.41
N LYS A 152 0.94 11.79 2.54
CA LYS A 152 2.14 12.01 1.75
C LYS A 152 2.44 10.82 0.87
N THR A 153 3.02 11.10 -0.30
CA THR A 153 3.47 10.08 -1.25
C THR A 153 4.89 10.40 -1.68
N SER A 154 5.75 9.39 -1.61
CA SER A 154 7.14 9.44 -2.02
C SER A 154 7.41 8.43 -3.14
N TYR A 155 8.25 8.83 -4.09
CA TYR A 155 8.78 7.98 -5.14
C TYR A 155 10.29 8.09 -5.15
N LYS A 156 11.00 6.96 -5.18
CA LYS A 156 12.47 6.91 -5.19
C LYS A 156 12.97 5.86 -6.17
N GLU A 157 13.98 6.17 -6.97
CA GLU A 157 14.75 5.16 -7.69
C GLU A 157 16.09 4.93 -6.97
N ILE A 158 16.25 3.73 -6.41
CA ILE A 158 17.47 3.36 -5.71
C ILE A 158 18.38 2.63 -6.69
N VAL A 159 19.44 3.31 -7.13
CA VAL A 159 20.48 2.75 -7.98
C VAL A 159 21.36 1.83 -7.14
N ASN A 160 21.61 0.62 -7.65
CA ASN A 160 22.53 -0.31 -6.99
C ASN A 160 23.97 0.16 -7.20
N GLU A 161 24.60 0.73 -6.18
CA GLU A 161 26.05 0.89 -6.14
C GLU A 161 26.66 -0.52 -5.99
N ASN A 162 27.59 -0.86 -6.89
CA ASN A 162 28.14 -2.21 -7.06
C ASN A 162 28.85 -2.74 -5.81
#